data_AF-Q862K9-F1
#
_entry.id   AF-Q862K9-F1
#
_cell.length_a   1.000
_cell.length_b   1.000
_cell.length_c   1.000
_cell.angle_alpha   90.00
_cell.angle_beta   90.00
_cell.angle_gamma   90.00
#
_symmetry.space_group_name_H-M   'P 1'
#
loop_
_entity.id
_entity.type
_entity.pdbx_description
1 polymer ?
#
loop_
_entity_poly.entity_id
_entity_poly.type
_entity_poly.pdbx_seq_one_letter_code
_entity_poly.pdbx_strand_id
1 'polypeptide(L)'
;KLEDCSRKLIKENGLNAGLAFPTGCSLNNCAAHYTPNAGDTTVLQYDDICKIDFGTHISGRIIDCAFTVTFNPKYDTLLKAVKDATNTGIKCAGIDVRLCDVGEAIQEVMESYEVEIDGKTYQVKPIRNLNGHSIGPYRIHAGKTVPIVKGGEATRMEEGEVYAIETFGSTGKGVVHDDMECSHYMNKF
;
A
#
# COMPACT_ATOMS: atom_id res chain seq x y z
N LYS A 1 -19.95 4.59 3.39
CA LYS A 1 -20.03 5.84 2.58
C LYS A 1 -18.96 5.92 1.49
N LEU A 2 -17.70 5.51 1.72
CA LEU A 2 -16.66 5.55 0.68
C LEU A 2 -17.04 4.68 -0.53
N GLU A 3 -17.37 3.40 -0.31
CA GLU A 3 -17.78 2.50 -1.40
C GLU A 3 -19.04 2.96 -2.12
N ASP A 4 -20.05 3.47 -1.41
CA ASP A 4 -21.25 4.04 -2.04
C ASP A 4 -20.90 5.23 -2.95
N CYS A 5 -19.94 6.05 -2.53
CA CYS A 5 -19.42 7.15 -3.34
C CYS A 5 -18.69 6.60 -4.57
N SER A 6 -17.77 5.65 -4.37
CA SER A 6 -16.99 5.03 -5.44
C SER A 6 -17.89 4.38 -6.49
N ARG A 7 -18.89 3.58 -6.09
CA ARG A 7 -19.87 2.96 -7.01
C ARG A 7 -20.63 3.99 -7.85
N LYS A 8 -21.03 5.11 -7.24
CA LYS A 8 -21.72 6.21 -7.93
C LYS A 8 -20.80 6.92 -8.93
N LEU A 9 -19.58 7.27 -8.51
CA LEU A 9 -18.64 8.03 -9.34
C LEU A 9 -18.08 7.20 -10.49
N ILE A 10 -17.79 5.91 -10.27
CA ILE A 10 -17.30 4.99 -11.31
C ILE A 10 -18.41 4.53 -12.28
N LYS A 11 -19.69 4.80 -11.93
CA LYS A 11 -20.87 4.29 -12.63
C LYS A 11 -20.82 2.75 -12.75
N GLU A 12 -20.84 2.10 -11.59
CA GLU A 12 -20.76 0.64 -11.50
C GLU A 12 -21.69 -0.06 -12.50
N ASN A 13 -21.13 -1.00 -13.27
CA ASN A 13 -21.80 -1.71 -14.35
C ASN A 13 -21.21 -3.12 -14.52
N GLY A 14 -21.56 -4.02 -13.61
CA GLY A 14 -21.01 -5.38 -13.59
C GLY A 14 -19.48 -5.37 -13.64
N LEU A 15 -18.89 -6.14 -14.56
CA LEU A 15 -17.44 -6.19 -14.74
C LEU A 15 -16.89 -5.06 -15.63
N ASN A 16 -17.75 -4.24 -16.26
CA ASN A 16 -17.27 -3.17 -17.14
C ASN A 16 -16.75 -1.95 -16.37
N ALA A 17 -17.29 -1.68 -15.18
CA ALA A 17 -16.89 -0.59 -14.30
C ALA A 17 -17.26 -0.94 -12.86
N GLY A 18 -16.36 -0.71 -11.90
CA GLY A 18 -16.62 -1.10 -10.52
C GLY A 18 -15.47 -0.85 -9.55
N LEU A 19 -15.61 -1.43 -8.36
CA LEU A 19 -14.57 -1.45 -7.34
C LEU A 19 -13.60 -2.60 -7.65
N ALA A 20 -12.30 -2.32 -7.72
CA ALA A 20 -11.31 -3.33 -8.12
C ALA A 20 -10.97 -4.31 -7.00
N PHE A 21 -11.00 -3.84 -5.75
CA PHE A 21 -10.75 -4.60 -4.54
C PHE A 21 -11.45 -3.93 -3.35
N PRO A 22 -11.64 -4.64 -2.21
CA PRO A 22 -12.31 -4.08 -1.04
C PRO A 22 -11.62 -2.84 -0.47
N THR A 23 -12.36 -2.03 0.28
CA THR A 23 -11.77 -0.87 0.97
C THR A 23 -10.95 -1.33 2.17
N GLY A 24 -9.63 -1.35 2.05
CA GLY A 24 -8.71 -1.50 3.16
C GLY A 24 -8.79 -0.30 4.12
N CYS A 25 -8.88 -0.59 5.41
CA CYS A 25 -8.87 0.40 6.50
C CYS A 25 -8.02 -0.10 7.67
N SER A 26 -6.87 -0.69 7.35
CA SER A 26 -6.01 -1.37 8.34
C SER A 26 -5.50 -0.39 9.40
N LEU A 27 -5.63 -0.77 10.67
CA LEU A 27 -5.34 0.11 11.81
C LEU A 27 -4.01 -0.26 12.47
N ASN A 28 -3.27 0.76 12.90
CA ASN A 28 -2.10 0.62 13.77
C ASN A 28 -1.06 -0.36 13.20
N ASN A 29 -0.76 -1.45 13.92
CA ASN A 29 0.23 -2.45 13.54
C ASN A 29 -0.19 -3.33 12.35
N CYS A 30 -1.48 -3.39 12.01
CA CYS A 30 -1.95 -4.07 10.80
C CYS A 30 -1.68 -3.18 9.58
N ALA A 31 -0.79 -3.60 8.68
CA ALA A 31 -0.32 -2.74 7.59
C ALA A 31 -1.31 -2.68 6.41
N ALA A 32 -1.92 -3.81 6.06
CA ALA A 32 -2.76 -3.98 4.87
C ALA A 32 -3.80 -5.10 5.08
N HIS A 33 -4.75 -5.22 4.14
CA HIS A 33 -5.71 -6.31 3.99
C HIS A 33 -6.72 -6.53 5.15
N TYR A 34 -6.91 -5.53 6.01
CA TYR A 34 -8.06 -5.49 6.91
C TYR A 34 -9.16 -4.59 6.36
N THR A 35 -10.37 -5.14 6.27
CA THR A 35 -11.64 -4.45 6.14
C THR A 35 -12.65 -5.16 7.06
N PRO A 36 -13.59 -4.47 7.73
CA PRO A 36 -14.49 -5.09 8.70
C PRO A 36 -15.42 -6.12 8.07
N ASN A 37 -15.50 -7.30 8.69
CA ASN A 37 -16.57 -8.27 8.42
C ASN A 37 -17.90 -7.83 9.08
N ALA A 38 -19.00 -8.50 8.75
CA ALA A 38 -20.29 -8.22 9.35
C ALA A 38 -20.24 -8.42 10.88
N GLY A 39 -20.66 -7.40 11.63
CA GLY A 39 -20.65 -7.42 13.10
C GLY A 39 -19.35 -6.95 13.75
N ASP A 40 -18.35 -6.54 12.97
CA ASP A 40 -17.17 -5.86 13.51
C ASP A 40 -17.60 -4.54 14.20
N THR A 41 -17.23 -4.40 15.47
CA THR A 41 -17.57 -3.25 16.31
C THR A 41 -16.41 -2.28 16.50
N THR A 42 -15.32 -2.46 15.75
CA THR A 42 -14.14 -1.59 15.80
C THR A 42 -14.52 -0.15 15.46
N VAL A 43 -14.11 0.77 16.32
CA VAL A 43 -14.33 2.22 16.15
C VAL A 43 -12.97 2.88 15.97
N LEU A 44 -12.84 3.70 14.92
CA LEU A 44 -11.66 4.51 14.68
C LEU A 44 -11.44 5.50 15.83
N GLN A 45 -10.24 5.50 16.42
CA GLN A 45 -9.84 6.31 17.56
C GLN A 45 -8.97 7.50 17.13
N TYR A 46 -8.80 8.47 18.04
CA TYR A 46 -7.94 9.64 17.82
C TYR A 46 -6.47 9.30 17.58
N ASP A 47 -5.95 8.30 18.32
CA ASP A 47 -4.55 7.87 18.21
C ASP A 47 -4.32 6.80 17.14
N ASP A 48 -5.34 6.43 16.37
CA ASP A 48 -5.18 5.45 15.31
C ASP A 48 -4.42 6.02 14.11
N ILE A 49 -3.59 5.17 13.52
CA ILE A 49 -3.01 5.34 12.18
C ILE A 49 -3.70 4.36 11.22
N CYS A 50 -4.61 4.90 10.41
CA CYS A 50 -5.47 4.13 9.51
C CYS A 50 -5.00 4.25 8.06
N LYS A 51 -4.77 3.12 7.40
CA LYS A 51 -4.40 3.10 5.98
C LYS A 51 -5.67 2.88 5.17
N ILE A 52 -6.08 3.91 4.41
CA ILE A 52 -7.19 3.83 3.47
C ILE A 52 -6.64 3.45 2.12
N ASP A 53 -7.01 2.26 1.66
CA ASP A 53 -6.53 1.65 0.43
C ASP A 53 -7.73 1.09 -0.34
N PHE A 54 -7.99 1.57 -1.54
CA PHE A 54 -9.17 1.18 -2.28
C PHE A 54 -8.95 1.28 -3.79
N GLY A 55 -9.59 0.37 -4.52
CA GLY A 55 -9.41 0.25 -5.95
C GLY A 55 -10.65 0.61 -6.76
N THR A 56 -10.43 1.16 -7.95
CA THR A 56 -11.48 1.33 -8.97
C THR A 56 -11.01 0.79 -10.31
N HIS A 57 -11.92 0.41 -11.19
CA HIS A 57 -11.55 0.03 -12.55
C HIS A 57 -12.59 0.40 -13.59
N ILE A 58 -12.12 0.57 -14.83
CA ILE A 58 -12.92 0.59 -16.05
C ILE A 58 -12.34 -0.45 -17.02
N SER A 59 -13.17 -1.38 -17.49
CA SER A 59 -12.79 -2.48 -18.40
C SER A 59 -11.54 -3.25 -17.91
N GLY A 60 -11.49 -3.52 -16.61
CA GLY A 60 -10.36 -4.19 -15.95
C GLY A 60 -9.08 -3.37 -15.83
N ARG A 61 -9.04 -2.10 -16.24
CA ARG A 61 -7.92 -1.18 -16.01
C ARG A 61 -8.03 -0.63 -14.59
N ILE A 62 -7.25 -1.21 -13.70
CA ILE A 62 -7.33 -0.96 -12.26
C ILE A 62 -6.49 0.26 -11.88
N ILE A 63 -7.05 1.10 -11.02
CA ILE A 63 -6.30 2.04 -10.19
C ILE A 63 -6.21 1.45 -8.80
N ASP A 64 -4.98 1.31 -8.34
CA ASP A 64 -4.60 0.95 -6.98
C ASP A 64 -3.90 2.16 -6.36
N CYS A 65 -4.45 2.68 -5.27
CA CYS A 65 -3.97 3.90 -4.64
C CYS A 65 -4.43 3.97 -3.20
N ALA A 66 -3.49 4.31 -2.31
CA ALA A 66 -3.69 4.37 -0.89
C ALA A 66 -3.17 5.67 -0.27
N PHE A 67 -3.69 6.00 0.91
CA PHE A 67 -3.17 7.05 1.77
C PHE A 67 -3.39 6.70 3.24
N THR A 68 -2.65 7.38 4.13
CA THR A 68 -2.77 7.19 5.57
C THR A 68 -3.53 8.35 6.21
N VAL A 69 -4.46 8.03 7.11
CA VAL A 69 -5.25 8.95 7.92
C VAL A 69 -4.77 8.87 9.37
N THR A 70 -4.50 10.04 9.94
CA THR A 70 -4.18 10.23 11.36
C THR A 70 -4.90 11.47 11.87
N PHE A 71 -5.18 11.50 13.18
CA PHE A 71 -5.70 12.71 13.84
C PHE A 71 -4.71 13.31 14.83
N ASN A 72 -3.82 12.47 15.40
CA ASN A 72 -2.75 12.92 16.26
C ASN A 72 -1.49 13.27 15.42
N PRO A 73 -0.94 14.50 15.53
CA PRO A 73 0.25 14.93 14.79
C PRO A 73 1.53 14.17 15.17
N LYS A 74 1.53 13.35 16.24
CA LYS A 74 2.68 12.51 16.60
C LYS A 74 3.16 11.58 15.49
N TYR A 75 2.33 11.32 14.48
CA TYR A 75 2.66 10.47 13.33
C TYR A 75 3.14 11.24 12.09
N ASP A 76 3.16 12.58 12.10
CA ASP A 76 3.40 13.38 10.88
C ASP A 76 4.73 13.03 10.21
N THR A 77 5.81 12.86 10.98
CA THR A 77 7.12 12.49 10.44
C THR A 77 7.13 11.07 9.88
N LEU A 78 6.38 10.14 10.48
CA LEU A 78 6.22 8.78 9.95
C LEU A 78 5.48 8.81 8.60
N LEU A 79 4.38 9.57 8.51
CA LEU A 79 3.63 9.76 7.26
C LEU A 79 4.50 10.42 6.19
N LYS A 80 5.32 11.41 6.59
CA LYS A 80 6.27 12.08 5.68
C LYS A 80 7.32 11.11 5.15
N ALA A 81 7.90 10.27 6.01
CA ALA A 81 8.91 9.29 5.62
C ALA A 81 8.38 8.34 4.54
N VAL A 82 7.20 7.76 4.78
CA VAL A 82 6.58 6.82 3.84
C VAL A 82 6.15 7.52 2.54
N LYS A 83 5.62 8.74 2.63
CA LYS A 83 5.27 9.54 1.45
C LYS A 83 6.48 9.85 0.58
N ASP A 84 7.59 10.27 1.18
CA ASP A 84 8.83 10.59 0.45
C ASP A 84 9.46 9.32 -0.13
N ALA A 85 9.39 8.19 0.59
CA ALA A 85 9.83 6.89 0.09
C ALA A 85 9.00 6.43 -1.12
N THR A 86 7.67 6.51 -1.05
CA THR A 86 6.78 6.21 -2.21
C THR A 86 7.08 7.11 -3.40
N ASN A 87 7.21 8.43 -3.18
CA ASN A 87 7.55 9.37 -4.25
C ASN A 87 8.94 9.09 -4.87
N THR A 88 9.88 8.63 -4.05
CA THR A 88 11.20 8.19 -4.53
C THR A 88 11.06 6.96 -5.42
N GLY A 89 10.30 5.95 -4.99
CA GLY A 89 9.98 4.79 -5.83
C GLY A 89 9.35 5.17 -7.17
N ILE A 90 8.37 6.09 -7.15
CA ILE A 90 7.71 6.61 -8.37
C ILE A 90 8.72 7.32 -9.28
N LYS A 91 9.61 8.15 -8.72
CA LYS A 91 10.62 8.88 -9.48
C LYS A 91 11.70 7.95 -10.06
N CYS A 92 12.05 6.90 -9.35
CA CYS A 92 13.04 5.91 -9.76
C CYS A 92 12.49 4.92 -10.80
N ALA A 93 11.18 4.68 -10.81
CA ALA A 93 10.53 3.78 -11.76
C ALA A 93 10.65 4.29 -13.20
N GLY A 94 10.81 3.35 -14.13
CA GLY A 94 10.91 3.66 -15.55
C GLY A 94 11.25 2.43 -16.38
N ILE A 95 11.05 2.52 -17.70
CA ILE A 95 11.45 1.47 -18.65
C ILE A 95 12.94 1.16 -18.46
N ASP A 96 13.28 -0.13 -18.49
CA ASP A 96 14.62 -0.69 -18.29
C ASP A 96 15.21 -0.56 -16.87
N VAL A 97 14.49 0.07 -15.93
CA VAL A 97 14.92 0.16 -14.53
C VAL A 97 14.78 -1.22 -13.86
N ARG A 98 15.80 -1.61 -13.10
CA ARG A 98 15.78 -2.85 -12.32
C ARG A 98 14.92 -2.66 -11.06
N LEU A 99 14.05 -3.62 -10.77
CA LEU A 99 13.17 -3.60 -9.61
C LEU A 99 13.94 -3.51 -8.29
N CYS A 100 15.09 -4.20 -8.18
CA CYS A 100 15.97 -4.08 -7.01
C CYS A 100 16.49 -2.66 -6.74
N ASP A 101 16.75 -1.88 -7.79
CA ASP A 101 17.28 -0.51 -7.66
C ASP A 101 16.20 0.44 -7.13
N VAL A 102 14.94 0.22 -7.54
CA VAL A 102 13.78 0.92 -6.99
C VAL A 102 13.66 0.63 -5.49
N GLY A 103 13.77 -0.65 -5.09
CA GLY A 103 13.69 -1.05 -3.69
C GLY A 103 14.83 -0.51 -2.82
N GLU A 104 16.05 -0.44 -3.36
CA GLU A 104 17.20 0.16 -2.66
C GLU A 104 17.01 1.66 -2.44
N ALA A 105 16.57 2.40 -3.46
CA ALA A 105 16.30 3.83 -3.36
C ALA A 105 15.16 4.15 -2.37
N ILE A 106 14.09 3.35 -2.38
CA ILE A 106 12.98 3.46 -1.42
C ILE A 106 13.50 3.27 0.01
N GLN A 107 14.30 2.23 0.24
CA GLN A 107 14.84 1.94 1.58
C GLN A 107 15.77 3.04 2.06
N GLU A 108 16.67 3.54 1.21
CA GLU A 108 17.59 4.63 1.57
C GLU A 108 16.83 5.85 2.08
N VAL A 109 15.79 6.28 1.34
CA VAL A 109 14.98 7.44 1.74
C VAL A 109 14.14 7.14 2.96
N MET A 110 13.54 5.96 3.09
CA MET A 110 12.72 5.64 4.25
C MET A 110 13.56 5.56 5.54
N GLU A 111 14.73 4.93 5.48
CA GLU A 111 15.63 4.75 6.63
C GLU A 111 16.39 6.03 7.00
N SER A 112 16.35 7.08 6.17
CA SER A 112 16.90 8.40 6.52
C SER A 112 16.02 9.18 7.52
N TYR A 113 14.83 8.67 7.85
CA TYR A 113 13.91 9.30 8.81
C TYR A 113 14.01 8.68 10.20
N GLU A 114 14.07 9.55 11.19
CA GLU A 114 13.86 9.23 12.60
C GLU A 114 12.55 9.88 13.08
N VAL A 115 11.81 9.18 13.93
CA VAL A 115 10.53 9.66 14.50
C VAL A 115 10.53 9.46 16.00
N GLU A 116 9.89 10.37 16.74
CA GLU A 116 9.60 10.20 18.16
C GLU A 116 8.09 10.05 18.35
N ILE A 117 7.67 8.93 18.93
CA ILE A 117 6.26 8.64 19.22
C ILE A 117 6.20 8.18 20.68
N ASP A 118 5.41 8.89 21.48
CA ASP A 118 5.19 8.60 22.91
C ASP A 118 6.52 8.47 23.71
N GLY A 119 7.45 9.39 23.46
CA GLY A 119 8.76 9.49 24.15
C GLY A 119 9.78 8.43 23.74
N LYS A 120 9.54 7.71 22.64
CA LYS A 120 10.45 6.70 22.08
C LYS A 120 10.85 7.07 20.65
N THR A 121 12.15 7.05 20.39
CA THR A 121 12.71 7.29 19.05
C THR A 121 12.82 6.01 18.26
N TYR A 122 12.47 6.07 16.98
CA TYR A 122 12.59 4.97 16.03
C TYR A 122 13.21 5.48 14.73
N GLN A 123 14.16 4.73 14.17
CA GLN A 123 14.42 4.80 12.74
C GLN A 123 13.26 4.12 12.02
N VAL A 124 12.69 4.76 11.00
CA VAL A 124 11.59 4.19 10.22
C VAL A 124 12.12 3.02 9.39
N LYS A 125 11.46 1.87 9.48
CA LYS A 125 11.86 0.65 8.77
C LYS A 125 10.87 0.31 7.66
N PRO A 126 11.33 0.03 6.43
CA PRO A 126 10.50 -0.62 5.42
C PRO A 126 9.97 -1.97 5.94
N ILE A 127 8.71 -2.30 5.64
CA ILE A 127 8.18 -3.65 5.87
C ILE A 127 8.69 -4.58 4.76
N ARG A 128 9.77 -5.31 5.03
CA ARG A 128 10.56 -6.00 4.00
C ARG A 128 9.84 -7.12 3.23
N ASN A 129 8.71 -7.61 3.73
CA ASN A 129 7.89 -8.64 3.09
C ASN A 129 6.55 -8.10 2.56
N LEU A 130 6.43 -6.78 2.41
CA LEU A 130 5.43 -6.12 1.58
C LEU A 130 6.13 -5.43 0.41
N ASN A 131 5.42 -5.29 -0.71
CA ASN A 131 5.97 -4.89 -1.99
C ASN A 131 4.90 -4.16 -2.80
N GLY A 132 5.31 -3.29 -3.71
CA GLY A 132 4.46 -2.92 -4.83
C GLY A 132 4.41 -4.03 -5.88
N HIS A 133 3.69 -3.80 -6.98
CA HIS A 133 3.46 -4.85 -7.97
C HIS A 133 3.05 -4.34 -9.35
N SER A 134 3.30 -5.15 -10.37
CA SER A 134 2.70 -4.95 -11.70
C SER A 134 1.18 -5.20 -11.67
N ILE A 135 0.41 -4.47 -12.47
CA ILE A 135 -1.04 -4.56 -12.63
C ILE A 135 -1.37 -4.97 -14.08
N GLY A 136 -2.33 -5.88 -14.23
CA GLY A 136 -2.86 -6.33 -15.51
C GLY A 136 -4.38 -6.17 -15.60
N PRO A 137 -4.98 -6.35 -16.79
CA PRO A 137 -6.43 -6.31 -16.93
C PRO A 137 -7.12 -7.32 -16.00
N TYR A 138 -7.97 -6.83 -15.10
CA TYR A 138 -8.67 -7.63 -14.07
C TYR A 138 -7.75 -8.41 -13.13
N ARG A 139 -6.45 -8.09 -13.08
CA ARG A 139 -5.46 -8.81 -12.30
C ARG A 139 -4.63 -7.80 -11.52
N ILE A 140 -4.99 -7.61 -10.24
CA ILE A 140 -4.32 -6.65 -9.35
C ILE A 140 -2.83 -6.97 -9.23
N HIS A 141 -2.47 -8.24 -9.04
CA HIS A 141 -1.09 -8.73 -9.00
C HIS A 141 -0.73 -9.48 -10.30
N ALA A 142 -0.10 -8.80 -11.26
CA ALA A 142 0.21 -9.36 -12.58
C ALA A 142 1.49 -10.23 -12.66
N GLY A 143 2.30 -10.28 -11.60
CA GLY A 143 3.38 -11.27 -11.45
C GLY A 143 4.74 -10.69 -11.10
N LYS A 144 5.04 -9.42 -11.41
CA LYS A 144 6.25 -8.74 -10.94
C LYS A 144 5.98 -8.03 -9.62
N THR A 145 6.95 -8.10 -8.70
CA THR A 145 6.91 -7.41 -7.40
C THR A 145 7.95 -6.30 -7.37
N VAL A 146 7.57 -5.13 -6.87
CA VAL A 146 8.46 -3.98 -6.68
C VAL A 146 8.92 -4.00 -5.22
N PRO A 147 10.18 -4.38 -4.94
CA PRO A 147 10.68 -4.41 -3.57
C PRO A 147 10.73 -2.99 -2.98
N ILE A 148 10.65 -2.90 -1.65
CA ILE A 148 10.84 -1.66 -0.89
C ILE A 148 12.09 -1.71 0.00
N VAL A 149 12.94 -2.71 -0.26
CA VAL A 149 14.25 -2.94 0.35
C VAL A 149 15.25 -3.40 -0.71
N LYS A 150 16.53 -3.19 -0.45
CA LYS A 150 17.62 -3.72 -1.27
C LYS A 150 17.66 -5.26 -1.23
N GLY A 151 18.31 -5.85 -2.24
CA GLY A 151 18.53 -7.30 -2.34
C GLY A 151 17.42 -8.07 -3.08
N GLY A 152 16.48 -7.37 -3.71
CA GLY A 152 15.49 -7.97 -4.61
C GLY A 152 16.07 -8.42 -5.97
N GLU A 153 15.20 -8.86 -6.87
CA GLU A 153 15.60 -9.32 -8.21
C GLU A 153 15.99 -8.16 -9.13
N ALA A 154 16.96 -8.41 -10.01
CA ALA A 154 17.39 -7.46 -11.05
C ALA A 154 16.49 -7.46 -12.30
N THR A 155 15.30 -8.06 -12.21
CA THR A 155 14.24 -8.01 -13.23
C THR A 155 13.92 -6.56 -13.58
N ARG A 156 13.71 -6.26 -14.86
CA ARG A 156 13.47 -4.89 -15.33
C ARG A 156 11.98 -4.60 -15.51
N MET A 157 11.61 -3.35 -15.27
CA MET A 157 10.35 -2.79 -15.73
C MET A 157 10.38 -2.67 -17.26
N GLU A 158 9.27 -3.04 -17.90
CA GLU A 158 9.15 -3.08 -19.37
C GLU A 158 8.17 -2.01 -19.86
N GLU A 159 8.34 -1.61 -21.13
CA GLU A 159 7.42 -0.69 -21.79
C GLU A 159 5.98 -1.25 -21.79
N GLY A 160 5.01 -0.39 -21.46
CA GLY A 160 3.58 -0.74 -21.47
C GLY A 160 3.07 -1.44 -20.20
N GLU A 161 3.95 -1.74 -19.24
CA GLU A 161 3.53 -2.24 -17.93
C GLU A 161 2.91 -1.13 -17.07
N VAL A 162 2.03 -1.54 -16.15
CA VAL A 162 1.42 -0.67 -15.13
C VAL A 162 1.85 -1.19 -13.77
N TYR A 163 2.17 -0.29 -12.85
CA TYR A 163 2.63 -0.65 -11.50
C TYR A 163 1.85 0.10 -10.42
N ALA A 164 1.51 -0.62 -9.34
CA ALA A 164 1.30 -0.01 -8.03
C ALA A 164 2.68 0.18 -7.38
N ILE A 165 3.04 1.44 -7.11
CA ILE A 165 4.21 1.79 -6.32
C ILE A 165 3.74 2.20 -4.94
N GLU A 166 3.90 1.30 -3.99
CA GLU A 166 3.47 1.44 -2.61
C GLU A 166 4.62 1.12 -1.66
N THR A 167 4.66 1.83 -0.53
CA THR A 167 5.69 1.62 0.49
C THR A 167 5.07 1.65 1.87
N PHE A 168 5.68 0.90 2.79
CA PHE A 168 5.17 0.70 4.13
C PHE A 168 6.29 0.93 5.14
N GLY A 169 6.15 1.98 5.96
CA GLY A 169 7.05 2.27 7.07
C GLY A 169 6.50 1.75 8.39
N SER A 170 7.36 1.21 9.22
CA SER A 170 7.01 0.66 10.53
C SER A 170 8.02 1.06 11.60
N THR A 171 7.51 1.28 12.82
CA THR A 171 8.32 1.39 14.05
C THR A 171 8.58 0.04 14.71
N GLY A 172 7.98 -1.04 14.19
CA GLY A 172 8.11 -2.40 14.70
C GLY A 172 9.31 -3.17 14.10
N LYS A 173 9.08 -4.45 13.81
CA LYS A 173 10.12 -5.36 13.26
C LYS A 173 10.37 -5.16 11.76
N GLY A 174 9.56 -4.35 11.07
CA GLY A 174 9.58 -4.22 9.61
C GLY A 174 9.21 -5.54 8.91
N VAL A 175 8.23 -6.28 9.46
CA VAL A 175 7.70 -7.55 8.94
C VAL A 175 6.23 -7.67 9.30
N VAL A 176 5.40 -8.10 8.36
CA VAL A 176 4.03 -8.54 8.63
C VAL A 176 3.92 -10.06 8.74
N HIS A 177 2.92 -10.51 9.47
CA HIS A 177 2.45 -11.89 9.52
C HIS A 177 0.93 -11.86 9.45
N ASP A 178 0.34 -12.97 9.02
CA ASP A 178 -1.11 -13.12 9.02
C ASP A 178 -1.63 -13.06 10.47
N ASP A 179 -2.67 -12.25 10.68
CA ASP A 179 -3.33 -12.05 11.97
C ASP A 179 -4.79 -11.62 11.75
N MET A 180 -5.61 -11.72 12.80
CA MET A 180 -7.05 -11.42 12.79
C MET A 180 -7.87 -12.31 11.82
N GLU A 181 -9.15 -11.96 11.65
CA GLU A 181 -10.06 -12.68 10.77
C GLU A 181 -9.88 -12.23 9.31
N CYS A 182 -9.85 -13.20 8.39
CA CYS A 182 -9.72 -12.93 6.97
C CYS A 182 -11.00 -12.31 6.39
N SER A 183 -10.85 -11.18 5.70
CA SER A 183 -11.94 -10.47 5.01
C SER A 183 -11.74 -10.40 3.49
N HIS A 184 -10.52 -10.59 3.00
CA HIS A 184 -10.17 -10.46 1.59
C HIS A 184 -10.01 -11.82 0.92
N TYR A 185 -10.70 -11.99 -0.21
CA TYR A 185 -10.67 -13.19 -1.02
C TYR A 185 -10.55 -12.82 -2.50
N MET A 186 -9.81 -13.60 -3.28
CA MET A 186 -9.67 -13.41 -4.72
C MET A 186 -9.51 -14.77 -5.41
N ASN A 187 -10.12 -14.93 -6.58
CA ASN A 187 -9.93 -16.14 -7.39
C ASN A 187 -8.48 -16.26 -7.85
N LYS A 188 -8.00 -17.51 -7.97
CA LYS A 188 -6.69 -17.79 -8.56
C LYS A 188 -6.74 -17.54 -10.08
N PHE A 189 -5.69 -16.91 -10.60
CA PHE A 189 -5.46 -16.69 -12.04
C PHE A 189 -4.51 -17.75 -12.63
#